data_AF-A0A6E8VNX3-F1
#
_entry.id   AF-A0A6E8VNX3-F1
#
_cell.length_a   1.000
_cell.length_b   1.000
_cell.length_c   1.000
_cell.angle_alpha   90.00
_cell.angle_beta   90.00
_cell.angle_gamma   90.00
#
_symmetry.space_group_name_H-M   'P 1'
#
loop_
_entity.id
_entity.type
_entity.pdbx_description
1 polymer ?
#
loop_
_entity_poly.entity_id
_entity_poly.type
_entity_poly.pdbx_seq_one_letter_code
_entity_poly.pdbx_strand_id
1 'polypeptide(L)'
;MAKAPAKEEYELQHFNFSLEELVAQNAEMVQSLQSKLLSRFTEKLIEKRQIPPEPAERLRASCNKTALAMYSDCQPALDRLNALFRQTFAIPDNVLLPTDVLQSRGYTEELVGSLEQEVRSAKDAVMQGAVFIASLDAEMELHRALEPCYQAEEDVVELLKELQEEEIDPQDVFDMVKRMEIAGIVEGADSQVDSLEFE
;
A
#
# COMPACT_ATOMS: atom_id res chain seq x y z
N MET A 1 13.18 21.41 -12.14
CA MET A 1 13.42 22.45 -11.11
C MET A 1 12.11 22.67 -10.38
N ALA A 2 11.94 22.05 -9.21
CA ALA A 2 10.76 22.27 -8.38
C ALA A 2 10.80 23.72 -7.88
N LYS A 3 9.75 24.50 -8.17
CA LYS A 3 9.53 25.79 -7.50
C LYS A 3 9.49 25.48 -6.01
N ALA A 4 10.36 26.08 -5.22
CA ALA A 4 10.20 26.07 -3.78
C ALA A 4 8.75 26.50 -3.47
N PRO A 5 8.02 25.76 -2.62
CA PRO A 5 6.70 26.20 -2.21
C PRO A 5 6.81 27.62 -1.67
N ALA A 6 5.82 28.46 -1.96
CA ALA A 6 5.80 29.80 -1.41
C ALA A 6 5.91 29.66 0.11
N LYS A 7 6.70 30.52 0.77
CA LYS A 7 6.94 30.44 2.23
C LYS A 7 5.66 30.24 3.05
N GLU A 8 4.57 30.85 2.61
CA GLU A 8 3.22 30.71 3.16
C GLU A 8 2.65 29.29 3.06
N GLU A 9 2.91 28.55 1.99
CA GLU A 9 2.49 27.14 1.84
C GLU A 9 3.22 26.24 2.83
N TYR A 10 4.50 26.55 3.10
CA TYR A 10 5.31 25.82 4.06
C TYR A 10 4.83 26.03 5.50
N GLU A 11 4.49 27.28 5.83
CA GLU A 11 3.88 27.66 7.09
C GLU A 11 2.49 27.04 7.24
N LEU A 12 1.68 27.04 6.18
CA LEU A 12 0.37 26.40 6.16
C LEU A 12 0.46 24.89 6.38
N GLN A 13 1.41 24.20 5.74
CA GLN A 13 1.64 22.77 5.93
C GLN A 13 2.01 22.44 7.39
N HIS A 14 2.75 23.33 8.07
CA HIS A 14 3.14 23.09 9.45
C HIS A 14 2.03 23.39 10.45
N PHE A 15 1.38 24.55 10.31
CA PHE A 15 0.43 25.07 11.30
C PHE A 15 -1.03 24.69 11.02
N ASN A 16 -1.36 24.27 9.79
CA ASN A 16 -2.72 23.98 9.32
C ASN A 16 -3.69 25.17 9.37
N PHE A 17 -3.18 26.39 9.52
CA PHE A 17 -3.94 27.62 9.37
C PHE A 17 -3.08 28.65 8.65
N SER A 18 -3.71 29.56 7.91
CA SER A 18 -2.97 30.68 7.31
C SER A 18 -2.80 31.80 8.33
N LEU A 19 -1.67 32.50 8.23
CA LEU A 19 -1.39 33.63 9.11
C LEU A 19 -2.41 34.77 8.91
N GLU A 20 -2.86 34.97 7.67
CA GLU A 20 -3.85 35.99 7.34
C GLU A 20 -5.23 35.65 7.94
N GLU A 21 -5.61 34.37 8.01
CA GLU A 21 -6.82 33.95 8.75
C GLU A 21 -6.70 34.27 10.24
N LEU A 22 -5.55 34.00 10.86
CA LEU A 22 -5.33 34.30 12.28
C LEU A 22 -5.43 35.81 12.56
N VAL A 23 -4.82 36.62 11.70
CA VAL A 23 -4.88 38.09 11.80
C VAL A 23 -6.32 38.59 11.64
N ALA A 24 -7.05 38.08 10.65
CA ALA A 24 -8.44 38.46 10.41
C ALA A 24 -9.35 38.08 11.59
N GLN A 25 -9.23 36.84 12.09
CA GLN A 25 -10.01 36.36 13.24
C GLN A 25 -9.72 37.18 14.50
N ASN A 26 -8.46 37.55 14.74
CA ASN A 26 -8.11 38.37 15.89
C ASN A 26 -8.69 39.79 15.79
N ALA A 27 -8.65 40.41 14.59
CA ALA A 27 -9.25 41.72 14.36
C ALA A 27 -10.77 41.70 14.59
N GLU A 28 -11.46 40.69 14.06
CA GLU A 28 -12.90 40.49 14.26
C GLU A 28 -13.24 40.24 15.74
N MET A 29 -12.42 39.43 16.43
CA MET A 29 -12.60 39.16 17.86
C MET A 29 -12.55 40.45 18.67
N VAL A 30 -11.54 41.29 18.45
CA VAL A 30 -11.36 42.56 19.16
C VAL A 30 -12.53 43.51 18.90
N GLN A 31 -12.95 43.65 17.64
CA GLN A 31 -14.09 44.47 17.26
C GLN A 31 -15.40 43.99 17.91
N SER A 32 -15.63 42.67 17.92
CA SER A 32 -16.82 42.06 18.53
C SER A 32 -16.84 42.23 20.05
N LEU A 33 -15.67 42.12 20.70
CA LEU A 33 -15.57 42.22 22.15
C LEU A 33 -15.79 43.66 22.61
N GLN A 34 -15.19 44.62 21.89
CA GLN A 34 -15.38 46.05 22.14
C GLN A 34 -16.84 46.49 21.98
N SER A 35 -17.49 46.11 20.88
CA SER A 35 -18.89 46.44 20.63
C SER A 35 -19.83 45.81 21.66
N LYS A 36 -19.60 44.55 22.07
CA LYS A 36 -20.35 43.89 23.15
C LYS A 36 -20.17 44.59 24.49
N LEU A 37 -18.95 44.96 24.86
CA LEU A 37 -18.66 45.65 26.12
C LEU A 37 -19.30 47.04 26.18
N LEU A 38 -19.17 47.83 25.11
CA LEU A 38 -19.76 49.16 25.04
C LEU A 38 -21.29 49.12 25.04
N SER A 39 -21.89 48.18 24.31
CA SER A 39 -23.34 47.97 24.34
C SER A 39 -23.81 47.60 25.75
N ARG A 40 -23.14 46.64 26.40
CA ARG A 40 -23.48 46.22 27.77
C ARG A 40 -23.29 47.34 28.80
N PHE A 41 -22.25 48.15 28.63
CA PHE A 41 -22.02 49.32 29.48
C PHE A 41 -23.13 50.35 29.30
N THR A 42 -23.52 50.61 28.06
CA THR A 42 -24.58 51.57 27.71
C THR A 42 -25.92 51.16 28.29
N GLU A 43 -26.32 49.90 28.15
CA GLU A 43 -27.57 49.39 28.75
C GLU A 43 -27.55 49.51 30.28
N LYS A 44 -26.46 49.08 30.94
CA LYS A 44 -26.34 49.23 32.40
C LYS A 44 -26.36 50.69 32.86
N LEU A 45 -25.85 51.61 32.05
CA LEU A 45 -25.85 53.03 32.35
C LEU A 45 -27.27 53.61 32.23
N ILE A 46 -28.01 53.22 31.19
CA ILE A 46 -29.42 53.58 31.00
C ILE A 46 -30.28 53.07 32.17
N GLU A 47 -30.12 51.80 32.54
CA GLU A 47 -30.83 51.17 33.65
C GLU A 47 -30.55 51.88 34.99
N LYS A 48 -29.27 52.10 35.32
CA LYS A 48 -28.87 52.71 36.60
C LYS A 48 -29.30 54.17 36.74
N ARG A 49 -29.32 54.92 35.64
CA ARG A 49 -29.65 56.35 35.63
C ARG A 49 -31.11 56.63 35.29
N GLN A 50 -31.91 55.59 35.00
CA GLN A 50 -33.31 55.70 34.58
C GLN A 50 -33.48 56.74 33.47
N ILE A 51 -32.63 56.64 32.43
CA ILE A 51 -32.60 57.64 31.35
C ILE A 51 -33.90 57.53 30.54
N PRO A 52 -34.56 58.66 30.19
CA PRO A 52 -35.76 58.65 29.35
C PRO A 52 -35.50 57.99 27.97
N PRO A 53 -36.54 57.49 27.28
CA PRO A 53 -36.37 56.69 26.06
C PRO A 53 -35.68 57.45 24.90
N GLU A 54 -36.03 58.71 24.64
CA GLU A 54 -35.39 59.53 23.60
C GLU A 54 -33.86 59.72 23.78
N PRO A 55 -33.34 60.14 24.96
CA PRO A 55 -31.90 60.22 25.18
C PRO A 55 -31.23 58.83 25.24
N ALA A 56 -31.93 57.78 25.66
CA ALA A 56 -31.41 56.41 25.65
C ALA A 56 -31.13 55.90 24.22
N GLU A 57 -32.04 56.15 23.28
CA GLU A 57 -31.84 55.79 21.86
C GLU A 57 -30.68 56.57 21.22
N ARG A 58 -30.56 57.87 21.52
CA ARG A 58 -29.40 58.67 21.09
C ARG A 58 -28.09 58.13 21.65
N LEU A 59 -28.09 57.67 22.90
CA LEU A 59 -26.90 57.09 23.53
C LEU A 59 -26.50 55.78 22.85
N ARG A 60 -27.47 54.89 22.56
CA ARG A 60 -27.23 53.66 21.77
C ARG A 60 -26.67 53.95 20.38
N ALA A 61 -27.23 54.94 19.67
CA ALA A 61 -26.72 55.35 18.36
C ALA A 61 -25.29 55.94 18.44
N SER A 62 -24.98 56.66 19.52
CA SER A 62 -23.63 57.19 19.76
C SER A 62 -22.62 56.09 20.10
N CYS A 63 -23.06 55.02 20.77
CA CYS A 63 -22.23 53.88 21.17
C CYS A 63 -21.51 53.24 19.97
N ASN A 64 -22.20 53.08 18.84
CA ASN A 64 -21.60 52.53 17.62
C ASN A 64 -20.49 53.44 17.05
N LYS A 65 -20.69 54.77 17.09
CA LYS A 65 -19.67 55.73 16.64
C LYS A 65 -18.46 55.71 17.56
N THR A 66 -18.68 55.65 18.86
CA THR A 66 -17.61 55.54 19.86
C THR A 66 -16.86 54.22 19.73
N ALA A 67 -17.54 53.11 19.47
CA ALA A 67 -16.92 51.81 19.24
C ALA A 67 -15.98 51.83 18.03
N LEU A 68 -16.40 52.46 16.93
CA LEU A 68 -15.55 52.63 15.74
C LEU A 68 -14.33 53.52 16.01
N ALA A 69 -14.51 54.65 16.71
CA ALA A 69 -13.40 55.54 17.08
C ALA A 69 -12.38 54.84 17.99
N MET A 70 -12.86 54.12 19.01
CA MET A 70 -11.98 53.36 19.89
C MET A 70 -11.30 52.19 19.16
N TYR A 71 -11.94 51.59 18.15
CA TYR A 71 -11.31 50.57 17.31
C TYR A 71 -10.18 51.17 16.46
N SER A 72 -10.40 52.34 15.84
CA SER A 72 -9.35 53.03 15.10
C SER A 72 -8.16 53.43 15.98
N ASP A 73 -8.41 53.78 17.24
CA ASP A 73 -7.35 54.08 18.20
C ASP A 73 -6.52 52.84 18.56
N CYS A 74 -7.15 51.66 18.56
CA CYS A 74 -6.49 50.37 18.81
C CYS A 74 -5.73 49.82 17.59
N GLN A 75 -6.05 50.27 16.37
CA GLN A 75 -5.42 49.82 15.12
C GLN A 75 -3.88 49.77 15.17
N PRO A 76 -3.14 50.81 15.61
CA PRO A 76 -1.68 50.74 15.67
C PRO A 76 -1.15 49.67 16.64
N ALA A 77 -1.89 49.32 17.69
CA ALA A 77 -1.53 48.23 18.58
C ALA A 77 -1.81 46.86 17.94
N LEU A 78 -2.92 46.74 17.19
CA LEU A 78 -3.24 45.55 16.40
C LEU A 78 -2.19 45.32 15.30
N ASP A 79 -1.73 46.36 14.61
CA ASP A 79 -0.71 46.24 13.58
C ASP A 79 0.63 45.75 14.14
N ARG A 80 1.00 46.20 15.35
CA ARG A 80 2.18 45.68 16.07
C ARG A 80 2.02 44.22 16.46
N LEU A 81 0.83 43.83 16.92
CA LEU A 81 0.54 42.44 17.24
C LEU A 81 0.58 41.56 15.99
N ASN A 82 0.06 42.04 14.86
CA ASN A 82 0.12 41.35 13.57
C ASN A 82 1.57 41.16 13.11
N ALA A 83 2.44 42.16 13.31
CA ALA A 83 3.86 42.04 13.04
C ALA A 83 4.53 40.98 13.93
N LEU A 84 4.13 40.86 15.20
CA LEU A 84 4.62 39.80 16.09
C LEU A 84 4.13 38.42 15.66
N PHE A 85 2.88 38.28 15.21
CA PHE A 85 2.40 37.01 14.65
C PHE A 85 3.22 36.59 13.43
N ARG A 86 3.51 37.53 12.52
CA ARG A 86 4.40 37.29 11.38
C ARG A 86 5.80 36.85 11.79
N GLN A 87 6.34 37.37 12.88
CA GLN A 87 7.65 36.94 13.38
C GLN A 87 7.61 35.58 14.08
N THR A 88 6.52 35.27 14.78
CA THR A 88 6.41 34.08 15.64
C THR A 88 6.08 32.83 14.83
N PHE A 89 5.20 32.96 13.84
CA PHE A 89 4.75 31.86 13.01
C PHE A 89 5.53 31.76 11.69
N ALA A 90 6.50 32.64 11.45
CA ALA A 90 7.39 32.50 10.31
C ALA A 90 8.33 31.31 10.52
N ILE A 91 8.37 30.41 9.54
CA ILE A 91 9.38 29.37 9.50
C ILE A 91 10.64 29.96 8.83
N PRO A 92 11.82 29.89 9.46
CA PRO A 92 13.06 30.34 8.84
C PRO A 92 13.39 29.53 7.60
N ASP A 93 13.90 30.17 6.55
CA ASP A 93 14.18 29.52 5.25
C ASP A 93 15.24 28.40 5.37
N ASN A 94 16.01 28.40 6.45
CA ASN A 94 17.04 27.41 6.75
C ASN A 94 16.53 26.21 7.57
N VAL A 95 15.24 26.14 7.88
CA VAL A 95 14.62 25.07 8.67
C VAL A 95 13.77 24.19 7.77
N LEU A 96 14.11 22.90 7.71
CA LEU A 96 13.29 21.88 7.09
C LEU A 96 12.32 21.30 8.12
N LEU A 97 11.07 21.12 7.72
CA LEU A 97 10.05 20.42 8.48
C LEU A 97 10.43 18.95 8.66
N PRO A 98 10.05 18.32 9.78
CA PRO A 98 10.33 16.91 10.04
C PRO A 98 9.85 15.96 8.93
N THR A 99 8.76 16.31 8.24
CA THR A 99 8.22 15.55 7.10
C THR A 99 9.18 15.50 5.92
N ASP A 100 9.97 16.55 5.75
CA ASP A 100 10.85 16.72 4.59
C ASP A 100 12.28 16.28 4.90
N VAL A 101 12.57 15.95 6.16
CA VAL A 101 13.85 15.33 6.55
C VAL A 101 14.06 14.01 5.81
N LEU A 102 12.99 13.25 5.53
CA LEU A 102 13.07 12.04 4.71
C LEU A 102 13.35 12.35 3.24
N GLN A 103 12.85 13.49 2.73
CA GLN A 103 13.13 13.98 1.38
C GLN A 103 14.55 14.55 1.25
N SER A 104 15.17 15.01 2.36
CA SER A 104 16.56 15.50 2.36
C SER A 104 17.58 14.44 1.95
N ARG A 105 17.25 13.15 2.13
CA ARG A 105 18.08 12.04 1.62
C ARG A 105 18.08 11.94 0.11
N GLY A 106 17.24 12.72 -0.59
CA GLY A 106 17.31 12.93 -2.02
C GLY A 106 17.39 11.61 -2.76
N TYR A 107 16.41 10.72 -2.56
CA TYR A 107 16.28 9.56 -3.43
C TYR A 107 16.16 10.10 -4.86
N THR A 108 17.22 9.93 -5.65
CA THR A 108 17.23 10.38 -7.04
C THR A 108 16.18 9.57 -7.80
N GLU A 109 15.58 10.17 -8.83
CA GLU A 109 14.64 9.44 -9.70
C GLU A 109 15.29 8.17 -10.28
N GLU A 110 16.62 8.21 -10.49
CA GLU A 110 17.43 7.06 -10.89
C GLU A 110 17.45 5.95 -9.82
N LEU A 111 17.61 6.29 -8.54
CA LEU A 111 17.60 5.32 -7.44
C LEU A 111 16.21 4.72 -7.24
N VAL A 112 15.15 5.53 -7.39
CA VAL A 112 13.77 5.03 -7.36
C VAL A 112 13.52 4.09 -8.54
N GLY A 113 13.96 4.46 -9.75
CA GLY A 113 13.86 3.62 -10.94
C GLY A 113 14.62 2.29 -10.79
N SER A 114 15.83 2.30 -10.22
CA SER A 114 16.58 1.07 -9.96
C SER A 114 15.89 0.19 -8.91
N LEU A 115 15.33 0.78 -7.85
CA LEU A 115 14.58 0.03 -6.84
C LEU A 115 13.33 -0.61 -7.42
N GLU A 116 12.58 0.13 -8.25
CA GLU A 116 11.40 -0.43 -8.93
C GLU A 116 11.76 -1.60 -9.84
N GLN A 117 12.88 -1.48 -10.56
CA GLN A 117 13.36 -2.55 -11.42
C GLN A 117 13.80 -3.78 -10.62
N GLU A 118 14.49 -3.58 -9.50
CA GLU A 118 14.89 -4.65 -8.59
C GLU A 118 13.66 -5.34 -7.97
N VAL A 119 12.65 -4.58 -7.55
CA VAL A 119 11.38 -5.12 -7.04
C VAL A 119 10.64 -5.93 -8.11
N ARG A 120 10.62 -5.46 -9.37
CA ARG A 120 10.02 -6.23 -10.49
C ARG A 120 10.79 -7.52 -10.75
N SER A 121 12.12 -7.46 -10.80
CA SER A 121 12.96 -8.64 -11.02
C SER A 121 12.80 -9.67 -9.89
N ALA A 122 12.74 -9.22 -8.64
CA ALA A 122 12.51 -10.09 -7.49
C ALA A 122 11.12 -10.73 -7.55
N LYS A 123 10.08 -9.97 -7.93
CA LYS A 123 8.73 -10.49 -8.11
C LYS A 123 8.67 -11.57 -9.20
N ASP A 124 9.32 -11.34 -10.33
CA ASP A 124 9.36 -12.29 -11.44
C ASP A 124 10.09 -13.57 -11.04
N ALA A 125 11.21 -13.46 -10.31
CA ALA A 125 11.93 -14.60 -9.77
C ALA A 125 11.08 -15.41 -8.78
N VAL A 126 10.31 -14.75 -7.91
CA VAL A 126 9.39 -15.41 -6.97
C VAL A 126 8.27 -16.13 -7.72
N MET A 127 7.71 -15.51 -8.77
CA MET A 127 6.68 -16.17 -9.59
C MET A 127 7.23 -17.40 -10.32
N GLN A 128 8.43 -17.31 -10.90
CA GLN A 128 9.09 -18.44 -11.55
C GLN A 128 9.39 -19.55 -10.54
N GLY A 129 9.88 -19.20 -9.35
CA GLY A 129 10.10 -20.14 -8.26
C GLY A 129 8.82 -20.85 -7.82
N ALA A 130 7.70 -20.13 -7.73
CA ALA A 130 6.40 -20.73 -7.38
C ALA A 130 5.91 -21.72 -8.45
N VAL A 131 6.06 -21.39 -9.73
CA VAL A 131 5.72 -22.31 -10.84
C VAL A 131 6.62 -23.55 -10.80
N PHE A 132 7.91 -23.37 -10.55
CA PHE A 132 8.87 -24.47 -10.47
C PHE A 132 8.57 -25.42 -9.31
N ILE A 133 8.21 -24.89 -8.14
CA ILE A 133 7.77 -25.70 -6.99
C ILE A 133 6.51 -26.50 -7.36
N ALA A 134 5.52 -25.86 -8.00
CA ALA A 134 4.31 -26.56 -8.44
C ALA A 134 4.61 -27.66 -9.45
N SER A 135 5.58 -27.47 -10.36
CA SER A 135 6.01 -28.55 -11.28
C SER A 135 6.74 -29.68 -10.57
N LEU A 136 7.60 -29.37 -9.60
CA LEU A 136 8.29 -30.39 -8.79
C LEU A 136 7.30 -31.22 -7.97
N ASP A 137 6.28 -30.58 -7.39
CA ASP A 137 5.23 -31.30 -6.67
C ASP A 137 4.47 -32.25 -7.61
N ALA A 138 4.16 -31.82 -8.85
CA ALA A 138 3.52 -32.67 -9.84
C ALA A 138 4.41 -33.85 -10.28
N GLU A 139 5.71 -33.63 -10.44
CA GLU A 139 6.68 -34.68 -10.77
C GLU A 139 6.85 -35.68 -9.62
N MET A 140 6.89 -35.21 -8.37
CA MET A 140 6.90 -36.06 -7.19
C MET A 140 5.66 -36.95 -7.09
N GLU A 141 4.47 -36.40 -7.36
CA GLU A 141 3.24 -37.18 -7.40
C GLU A 141 3.26 -38.23 -8.52
N LEU A 142 3.82 -37.91 -9.69
CA LEU A 142 4.00 -38.87 -10.77
C LEU A 142 4.95 -40.02 -10.37
N HIS A 143 6.08 -39.71 -9.74
CA HIS A 143 7.01 -40.73 -9.25
C HIS A 143 6.37 -41.62 -8.19
N ARG A 144 5.60 -41.04 -7.25
CA ARG A 144 4.81 -41.82 -6.27
C ARG A 144 3.82 -42.76 -6.93
N ALA A 145 3.20 -42.34 -8.04
CA ALA A 145 2.27 -43.16 -8.80
C ALA A 145 2.97 -44.28 -9.60
N LEU A 146 4.23 -44.08 -10.00
CA LEU A 146 5.06 -45.07 -10.70
C LEU A 146 5.77 -46.06 -9.78
N GLU A 147 5.98 -45.71 -8.52
CA GLU A 147 6.55 -46.58 -7.47
C GLU A 147 5.98 -48.02 -7.45
N PRO A 148 4.65 -48.24 -7.50
CA PRO A 148 4.10 -49.60 -7.55
C PRO A 148 4.40 -50.34 -8.87
N CYS A 149 4.60 -49.62 -9.98
CA CYS A 149 5.00 -50.24 -11.25
C CYS A 149 6.46 -50.72 -11.21
N TYR A 150 7.35 -49.94 -10.58
CA TYR A 150 8.74 -50.38 -10.35
C TYR A 150 8.81 -51.60 -9.44
N GLN A 151 7.99 -51.64 -8.38
CA GLN A 151 7.89 -52.81 -7.51
C GLN A 151 7.38 -54.04 -8.27
N ALA A 152 6.35 -53.88 -9.11
CA ALA A 152 5.84 -54.96 -9.95
C ALA A 152 6.87 -55.42 -11.01
N GLU A 153 7.70 -54.52 -11.53
CA GLU A 153 8.80 -54.86 -12.43
C GLU A 153 9.89 -55.66 -11.70
N GLU A 154 10.27 -55.25 -10.48
CA GLU A 154 11.20 -56.02 -9.64
C GLU A 154 10.67 -57.42 -9.34
N ASP A 155 9.38 -57.55 -8.99
CA ASP A 155 8.73 -58.85 -8.75
C ASP A 155 8.77 -59.76 -10.00
N VAL A 156 8.54 -59.20 -11.18
CA VAL A 156 8.63 -59.94 -12.47
C VAL A 156 10.07 -60.33 -12.79
N VAL A 157 11.04 -59.47 -12.51
CA VAL A 157 12.46 -59.76 -12.70
C VAL A 157 12.95 -60.83 -11.73
N GLU A 158 12.47 -60.84 -10.48
CA GLU A 158 12.76 -61.89 -9.51
C GLU A 158 12.16 -63.22 -9.97
N LEU A 159 10.91 -63.24 -10.42
CA LEU A 159 10.27 -64.42 -11.00
C LEU A 159 11.04 -64.96 -12.23
N LEU A 160 11.54 -64.07 -13.10
CA LEU A 160 12.34 -64.47 -14.26
C LEU A 160 13.70 -65.05 -13.87
N LYS A 161 14.30 -64.57 -12.77
CA LYS A 161 15.53 -65.15 -12.22
C LYS A 161 15.26 -66.52 -11.62
N GLU A 162 14.17 -66.68 -10.87
CA GLU A 162 13.75 -67.99 -10.34
C GLU A 162 13.52 -69.01 -11.47
N LEU A 163 12.87 -68.59 -12.57
CA LEU A 163 12.67 -69.41 -13.77
C LEU A 163 13.97 -69.68 -14.57
N GLN A 164 15.02 -68.89 -14.35
CA GLN A 164 16.34 -69.12 -14.94
C GLN A 164 17.22 -70.02 -14.06
N GLU A 165 17.00 -70.00 -12.74
CA GLU A 165 17.67 -70.87 -11.75
C GLU A 165 17.02 -72.26 -11.67
N GLU A 166 15.70 -72.36 -11.87
CA GLU A 166 15.06 -73.61 -12.27
C GLU A 166 15.43 -73.85 -13.74
N GLU A 167 16.36 -74.75 -14.04
CA GLU A 167 16.76 -75.11 -15.42
C GLU A 167 15.58 -75.68 -16.22
N ILE A 168 14.68 -74.83 -16.70
CA ILE A 168 13.72 -75.13 -17.74
C ILE A 168 14.36 -74.67 -19.03
N ASP A 169 14.90 -75.62 -19.80
CA ASP A 169 15.46 -75.35 -21.11
C ASP A 169 14.36 -74.71 -21.98
N PRO A 170 14.56 -73.49 -22.54
CA PRO A 170 13.56 -72.85 -23.40
C PRO A 170 13.15 -73.74 -24.59
N GLN A 171 14.00 -74.70 -24.96
CA GLN A 171 13.69 -75.74 -25.95
C GLN A 171 12.61 -76.73 -25.47
N ASP A 172 12.56 -77.08 -24.18
CA ASP A 172 11.58 -78.01 -23.62
C ASP A 172 10.17 -77.39 -23.53
N VAL A 173 10.08 -76.09 -23.25
CA VAL A 173 8.79 -75.36 -23.28
C VAL A 173 8.30 -75.21 -24.72
N PHE A 174 9.20 -74.91 -25.65
CA PHE A 174 8.87 -74.82 -27.08
C PHE A 174 8.44 -76.16 -27.67
N ASP A 175 9.12 -77.25 -27.29
CA ASP A 175 8.74 -78.62 -27.66
C ASP A 175 7.43 -79.06 -27.02
N MET A 176 7.14 -78.63 -25.79
CA MET A 176 5.86 -78.89 -25.14
C MET A 176 4.71 -78.14 -25.83
N VAL A 177 4.90 -76.87 -26.20
CA VAL A 177 3.91 -76.09 -26.97
C VAL A 177 3.68 -76.72 -28.34
N LYS A 178 4.74 -77.09 -29.07
CA LYS A 178 4.61 -77.83 -30.35
C LYS A 178 3.89 -79.17 -30.18
N ARG A 179 4.14 -79.91 -29.11
CA ARG A 179 3.42 -81.17 -28.84
C ARG A 179 1.95 -80.93 -28.52
N MET A 180 1.61 -79.81 -27.87
CA MET A 180 0.21 -79.43 -27.60
C MET A 180 -0.52 -78.92 -28.85
N GLU A 181 0.17 -78.25 -29.78
CA GLU A 181 -0.34 -77.91 -31.11
C GLU A 181 -0.58 -79.17 -31.96
N ILE A 182 0.38 -80.11 -31.98
CA ILE A 182 0.24 -81.39 -32.71
C ILE A 182 -0.86 -82.27 -32.09
N ALA A 183 -1.07 -82.19 -30.77
CA ALA A 183 -2.14 -82.89 -30.07
C ALA A 183 -3.52 -82.19 -30.22
N GLY A 184 -3.60 -81.05 -30.89
CA GLY A 184 -4.84 -80.33 -31.17
C GLY A 184 -5.49 -79.65 -29.96
N ILE A 185 -4.70 -79.37 -28.90
CA ILE A 185 -5.18 -78.75 -27.67
C ILE A 185 -5.13 -77.21 -27.77
N VAL A 186 -4.23 -76.67 -28.60
CA VAL A 186 -4.09 -75.24 -28.89
C VAL A 186 -4.19 -75.06 -30.41
N GLU A 187 -5.09 -74.16 -30.87
CA GLU A 187 -5.15 -73.76 -32.28
C GLU A 187 -3.93 -72.88 -32.59
N GLY A 188 -3.08 -73.34 -33.51
CA GLY A 188 -1.90 -72.59 -33.95
C GLY A 188 -2.32 -71.26 -34.56
N ALA A 189 -1.92 -70.16 -33.93
CA ALA A 189 -1.94 -68.86 -34.59
C ALA A 189 -0.78 -68.86 -35.60
N ASP A 190 -1.15 -68.84 -36.89
CA ASP A 190 -0.24 -68.71 -38.01
C ASP A 190 0.90 -67.75 -37.71
N SER A 191 2.12 -68.23 -37.96
CA SER A 191 3.33 -67.44 -38.01
C SER A 191 3.19 -66.30 -39.03
N GLN A 192 2.81 -65.11 -38.56
CA GLN A 192 3.25 -63.85 -39.15
C GLN A 192 4.33 -63.30 -38.25
N VAL A 193 5.57 -63.65 -38.57
CA VAL A 193 6.74 -62.92 -38.09
C VAL A 193 6.77 -61.61 -38.88
N ASP A 194 5.94 -60.64 -38.45
CA ASP A 194 6.12 -59.27 -38.89
C ASP A 194 7.37 -58.74 -38.20
N SER A 195 8.39 -58.50 -39.01
CA SER A 195 9.63 -57.88 -38.60
C SER A 195 9.32 -56.43 -38.25
N LEU A 196 9.07 -56.15 -36.98
CA LEU A 196 9.01 -54.78 -36.47
C LEU A 196 10.43 -54.36 -36.11
N GLU A 197 11.07 -53.69 -37.07
CA GLU A 197 12.19 -52.79 -36.82
C GLU A 197 11.73 -51.72 -35.81
N PHE A 198 12.51 -51.54 -34.74
CA PHE A 198 12.38 -50.40 -33.84
C PHE A 198 13.11 -49.19 -34.47
N GLU A 199 12.38 -48.13 -34.77
CA GLU A 199 12.90 -46.74 -34.74
C GLU A 199 12.60 -46.11 -33.37
#